data_AF-A0A314UY87-F1
#
_entry.id   AF-A0A314UY87-F1
#
_cell.length_a   1.000
_cell.length_b   1.000
_cell.length_c   1.000
_cell.angle_alpha   90.00
_cell.angle_beta   90.00
_cell.angle_gamma   90.00
#
_symmetry.space_group_name_H-M   'P 1'
#
loop_
_entity.id
_entity.type
_entity.pdbx_description
1 polymer ?
#
loop_
_entity_poly.entity_id
_entity_poly.type
_entity_poly.pdbx_seq_one_letter_code
_entity_poly.pdbx_strand_id
1 'polypeptide(L)'
;MDIRESIRNQNDVALGLTKKLPQTEGKESNLVYSPLSIHVVLSLIAAGLKGPTQDQLLSFLKSKSADHLNSFTAELISVIFSDGSPSGGPRLSFANGIWVDRPLPLKPSFKQVVDTAYKAAPLLLYLSWVWSLAYSEMKVSNFIIIIIIFCCK
;
A
#
# COMPACT_ATOMS: atom_id res chain seq x y z
N MET A 1 3.11 18.92 4.73
CA MET A 1 2.04 18.72 5.73
C MET A 1 2.71 18.35 7.03
N ASP A 2 2.17 18.74 8.18
CA ASP A 2 2.76 18.32 9.47
C ASP A 2 2.60 16.81 9.67
N ILE A 3 3.60 16.14 10.26
CA ILE A 3 3.59 14.68 10.45
C ILE A 3 2.44 14.24 11.37
N ARG A 4 2.08 15.04 12.39
CA ARG A 4 0.95 14.72 13.27
C ARG A 4 -0.38 14.86 12.55
N GLU A 5 -0.50 15.82 11.63
CA GLU A 5 -1.65 15.95 10.73
C GLU A 5 -1.78 14.68 9.85
N SER A 6 -0.68 14.20 9.26
CA SER A 6 -0.67 12.96 8.47
C SER A 6 -1.08 11.73 9.29
N ILE A 7 -0.55 11.59 10.51
CA ILE A 7 -0.91 10.48 11.42
C ILE A 7 -2.40 10.54 11.78
N ARG A 8 -2.92 11.73 12.11
CA ARG A 8 -4.34 11.91 12.42
C ARG A 8 -5.22 11.52 11.24
N ASN A 9 -4.84 11.95 10.04
CA ASN A 9 -5.57 11.65 8.81
C ASN A 9 -5.55 10.16 8.49
N GLN A 10 -4.40 9.50 8.62
CA GLN A 10 -4.28 8.05 8.42
C GLN A 10 -5.13 7.28 9.44
N ASN A 11 -5.14 7.68 10.71
CA ASN A 11 -5.95 7.05 11.74
C ASN A 11 -7.45 7.20 11.48
N ASP A 12 -7.89 8.37 11.01
CA ASP A 12 -9.30 8.58 10.67
C ASP A 12 -9.75 7.69 9.50
N VAL A 13 -8.92 7.57 8.45
CA VAL A 13 -9.15 6.64 7.34
C VAL A 13 -9.17 5.20 7.83
N ALA A 14 -8.22 4.83 8.72
CA ALA A 14 -8.14 3.51 9.30
C ALA A 14 -9.43 3.13 10.05
N LEU A 15 -9.92 4.01 10.92
CA LEU A 15 -11.18 3.82 11.66
C LEU A 15 -12.38 3.72 10.71
N GLY A 16 -12.41 4.54 9.66
CA GLY A 16 -13.42 4.47 8.61
C GLY A 16 -13.45 3.11 7.90
N LEU A 17 -12.28 2.53 7.61
CA LEU A 17 -12.15 1.18 7.06
C LEU A 17 -12.57 0.12 8.08
N THR A 18 -12.11 0.22 9.33
CA THR A 18 -12.46 -0.74 10.42
C THR A 18 -13.96 -0.80 10.62
N LYS A 19 -14.66 0.34 10.53
CA LYS A 19 -16.12 0.38 10.68
C LYS A 19 -16.85 -0.38 9.57
N LYS A 20 -16.28 -0.42 8.36
CA LYS A 20 -16.91 -1.04 7.18
C LYS A 20 -16.60 -2.53 7.06
N LEU A 21 -15.38 -2.97 7.39
CA LEU A 21 -14.95 -4.35 7.17
C LEU A 21 -15.85 -5.40 7.85
N PRO A 22 -16.22 -5.29 9.15
CA PRO A 22 -17.12 -6.24 9.82
C PRO A 22 -18.55 -6.26 9.25
N GLN A 23 -18.96 -5.20 8.54
CA GLN A 23 -20.28 -5.12 7.93
C GLN A 23 -20.35 -5.90 6.62
N THR A 24 -19.20 -6.08 5.96
CA THR A 24 -19.08 -6.79 4.67
C THR A 24 -18.55 -8.22 4.84
N GLU A 25 -17.58 -8.43 5.74
CA GLU A 25 -16.81 -9.66 5.92
C GLU A 25 -16.59 -9.90 7.43
N GLY A 26 -16.72 -11.13 7.92
CA GLY A 26 -16.27 -11.49 9.27
C GLY A 26 -17.16 -11.07 10.46
N LYS A 27 -18.49 -11.05 10.30
CA LYS A 27 -19.42 -10.88 11.43
C LYS A 27 -19.22 -11.92 12.56
N GLU A 28 -18.74 -13.11 12.21
CA GLU A 28 -18.58 -14.25 13.11
C GLU A 28 -17.13 -14.78 13.14
N SER A 29 -16.15 -13.99 12.68
CA SER A 29 -14.75 -14.42 12.62
C SER A 29 -13.78 -13.34 13.09
N ASN A 30 -12.58 -13.77 13.49
CA ASN A 30 -11.52 -12.84 13.84
C ASN A 30 -11.06 -12.07 12.60
N LEU A 31 -11.08 -10.74 12.68
CA LEU A 31 -10.61 -9.85 11.62
C LEU A 31 -9.26 -9.25 12.03
N VAL A 32 -8.24 -9.47 11.19
CA VAL A 32 -6.92 -8.85 11.33
C VAL A 32 -6.52 -8.24 10.00
N TYR A 33 -6.14 -6.97 10.02
CA TYR A 33 -5.59 -6.29 8.85
C TYR A 33 -4.68 -5.13 9.29
N SER A 34 -3.86 -4.61 8.38
CA SER A 34 -3.01 -3.45 8.63
C SER A 34 -3.52 -2.22 7.86
N PRO A 35 -4.15 -1.25 8.54
CA PRO A 35 -4.56 0.00 7.92
C PRO A 35 -3.38 0.79 7.32
N LEU A 36 -2.19 0.70 7.93
CA LEU A 36 -0.98 1.34 7.42
C LEU A 36 -0.54 0.71 6.09
N SER A 37 -0.57 -0.62 5.96
CA SER A 37 -0.20 -1.28 4.71
C SER A 37 -1.15 -0.91 3.57
N ILE A 38 -2.46 -0.82 3.85
CA ILE A 38 -3.45 -0.34 2.87
C ILE A 38 -3.17 1.12 2.48
N HIS A 39 -2.87 1.98 3.46
CA HIS A 39 -2.53 3.37 3.22
C HIS A 39 -1.31 3.53 2.30
N VAL A 40 -0.26 2.74 2.53
CA VAL A 40 0.96 2.72 1.70
C VAL A 40 0.64 2.33 0.25
N VAL A 41 -0.19 1.30 0.05
CA VAL A 41 -0.57 0.89 -1.31
C VAL A 41 -1.42 1.94 -2.02
N LEU A 42 -2.41 2.51 -1.35
CA LEU A 42 -3.24 3.57 -1.96
C LEU A 42 -2.40 4.81 -2.28
N SER A 43 -1.39 5.10 -1.46
CA SER A 43 -0.42 6.18 -1.70
C SER A 43 0.43 5.91 -2.94
N LEU A 44 0.92 4.67 -3.10
CA LEU A 44 1.67 4.24 -4.27
C LEU A 44 0.83 4.37 -5.55
N ILE A 45 -0.43 3.93 -5.50
CA ILE A 45 -1.37 4.10 -6.62
C ILE A 45 -1.54 5.60 -6.92
N ALA A 46 -1.78 6.43 -5.91
CA ALA A 46 -1.95 7.87 -6.08
C ALA A 46 -0.72 8.52 -6.72
N ALA A 47 0.50 8.06 -6.41
CA ALA A 47 1.74 8.56 -7.01
C ALA A 47 1.88 8.22 -8.50
N GLY A 48 1.29 7.11 -8.95
CA GLY A 48 1.30 6.68 -10.36
C GLY A 48 0.22 7.32 -11.23
N LEU A 49 -0.78 7.94 -10.60
CA LEU A 49 -1.93 8.55 -11.28
C LEU A 49 -1.77 10.06 -11.44
N LYS A 50 -2.63 10.66 -12.28
CA LYS A 50 -2.81 12.11 -12.45
C LYS A 50 -4.28 12.42 -12.70
N GLY A 51 -4.69 13.67 -12.45
CA GLY A 51 -6.04 14.15 -12.71
C GLY A 51 -7.08 13.59 -11.72
N PRO A 52 -8.36 13.47 -12.12
CA PRO A 52 -9.47 13.26 -11.19
C PRO A 52 -9.34 12.02 -10.30
N THR A 53 -8.76 10.92 -10.81
CA THR A 53 -8.57 9.69 -10.02
C THR A 53 -7.51 9.87 -8.94
N GLN A 54 -6.45 10.64 -9.21
CA GLN A 54 -5.48 11.02 -8.18
C GLN A 54 -6.15 11.89 -7.11
N ASP A 55 -6.97 12.87 -7.53
CA ASP A 55 -7.66 13.77 -6.59
C ASP A 55 -8.63 13.01 -5.67
N GLN A 56 -9.34 12.01 -6.20
CA GLN A 56 -10.19 11.11 -5.39
C GLN A 56 -9.39 10.36 -4.33
N LEU A 57 -8.22 9.80 -4.69
CA LEU A 57 -7.37 9.09 -3.75
C LEU A 57 -6.76 10.04 -2.71
N LEU A 58 -6.32 11.22 -3.12
CA LEU A 58 -5.81 12.25 -2.21
C LEU A 58 -6.88 12.70 -1.21
N SER A 59 -8.11 12.92 -1.69
CA SER A 59 -9.26 13.24 -0.83
C SER A 59 -9.57 12.11 0.14
N PHE A 60 -9.62 10.86 -0.34
CA PHE A 60 -9.85 9.69 0.50
C PHE A 60 -8.77 9.54 1.58
N LEU A 61 -7.49 9.68 1.22
CA LEU A 61 -6.35 9.60 2.13
C LEU A 61 -6.16 10.88 2.96
N LYS A 62 -7.00 11.89 2.74
CA LYS A 62 -6.94 13.22 3.36
C LYS A 62 -5.55 13.85 3.25
N SER A 63 -4.94 13.75 2.07
CA SER A 63 -3.65 14.36 1.75
C SER A 63 -3.79 15.50 0.75
N LYS A 64 -2.92 16.50 0.88
CA LYS A 64 -2.89 17.67 0.00
C LYS A 64 -2.19 17.39 -1.33
N SER A 65 -1.33 16.36 -1.40
CA SER A 65 -0.58 16.02 -2.62
C SER A 65 -0.01 14.60 -2.57
N ALA A 66 0.36 14.07 -3.74
CA ALA A 66 1.08 12.80 -3.83
C ALA A 66 2.47 12.87 -3.19
N ASP A 67 3.15 14.02 -3.28
CA ASP A 67 4.47 14.19 -2.65
C ASP A 67 4.40 14.14 -1.12
N HIS A 68 3.32 14.64 -0.52
CA HIS A 68 3.08 14.46 0.91
C HIS A 68 2.88 12.99 1.28
N LEU A 69 2.13 12.23 0.47
CA LEU A 69 1.96 10.79 0.69
C LEU A 69 3.27 10.02 0.55
N ASN A 70 4.09 10.35 -0.46
CA ASN A 70 5.40 9.75 -0.69
C ASN A 70 6.33 10.02 0.50
N SER A 71 6.39 11.27 0.96
CA SER A 71 7.23 11.67 2.11
C SER A 71 6.81 10.97 3.39
N PHE A 72 5.49 10.94 3.67
CA PHE A 72 4.95 10.25 4.83
C PHE A 72 5.20 8.74 4.79
N THR A 73 5.05 8.12 3.62
CA THR A 73 5.32 6.68 3.45
C THR A 73 6.80 6.34 3.66
N ALA A 74 7.71 7.18 3.16
CA ALA A 74 9.15 6.99 3.37
C ALA A 74 9.50 7.02 4.87
N GLU A 75 8.86 7.90 5.64
CA GLU A 75 9.01 7.98 7.10
C GLU A 75 8.42 6.74 7.79
N LEU A 76 7.22 6.31 7.41
CA LEU A 76 6.61 5.08 7.94
C LEU A 76 7.50 3.85 7.71
N ILE A 77 8.05 3.69 6.50
CA ILE A 77 8.90 2.55 6.16
C ILE A 77 10.22 2.58 6.91
N SER A 78 10.80 3.76 7.10
CA SER A 78 12.09 3.89 7.80
C SER A 78 11.97 3.72 9.32
N VAL A 79 10.88 4.19 9.92
CA VAL A 79 10.70 4.20 11.38
C VAL A 79 9.83 3.04 11.85
N ILE A 80 8.61 2.92 11.32
CA ILE A 80 7.56 2.04 11.86
C ILE A 80 7.71 0.60 11.36
N PHE A 81 8.08 0.41 10.09
CA PHE A 81 8.25 -0.94 9.52
C PHE A 81 9.66 -1.51 9.70
N SER A 82 10.50 -0.87 10.52
CA SER A 82 11.82 -1.38 10.86
C SER A 82 11.72 -2.53 11.87
N ASP A 83 12.64 -3.50 11.77
CA ASP A 83 12.73 -4.59 12.74
C ASP A 83 13.25 -4.05 14.08
N GLY A 84 12.37 -4.03 15.09
CA GLY A 84 12.71 -3.57 16.43
C GLY A 84 13.42 -4.62 17.28
N SER A 85 13.50 -5.87 16.84
CA SER A 85 14.05 -7.00 17.62
C SER A 85 15.49 -6.79 18.12
N PRO A 86 16.42 -6.13 17.38
CA PRO A 86 17.76 -5.86 17.89
C PRO A 86 17.79 -4.92 19.09
N SER A 87 16.73 -4.14 19.30
CA SER A 87 16.58 -3.20 20.43
C SER A 87 15.61 -3.73 21.50
N GLY A 88 15.25 -5.01 21.46
CA GLY A 88 14.27 -5.62 22.37
C GLY A 88 12.80 -5.30 22.04
N GLY A 89 12.55 -4.69 20.89
CA GLY A 89 11.20 -4.41 20.36
C GLY A 89 10.61 -5.60 19.60
N PRO A 90 9.40 -5.43 19.02
CA PRO A 90 8.76 -6.47 18.22
C PRO A 90 9.54 -6.72 16.93
N ARG A 91 9.55 -7.98 16.51
CA ARG A 91 10.05 -8.36 15.19
C ARG A 91 9.02 -8.01 14.13
N LEU A 92 9.39 -7.14 13.19
CA LEU A 92 8.52 -6.69 12.10
C LEU A 92 9.14 -7.00 10.76
N SER A 93 8.29 -7.40 9.81
CA SER A 93 8.65 -7.57 8.41
C SER A 93 7.57 -6.92 7.54
N PHE A 94 8.00 -6.16 6.55
CA PHE A 94 7.11 -5.46 5.63
C PHE A 94 7.54 -5.75 4.19
N ALA A 95 6.60 -6.29 3.40
CA ALA A 95 6.81 -6.58 2.00
C ALA A 95 5.89 -5.69 1.15
N ASN A 96 6.49 -4.97 0.20
CA ASN A 96 5.78 -4.13 -0.76
C ASN A 96 6.27 -4.47 -2.17
N GLY A 97 5.34 -4.63 -3.11
CA GLY A 97 5.65 -5.08 -4.46
C GLY A 97 4.67 -4.54 -5.49
N ILE A 98 5.18 -4.26 -6.68
CA ILE A 98 4.36 -3.89 -7.84
C ILE A 98 4.67 -4.83 -9.00
N TRP A 99 3.61 -5.44 -9.53
CA TRP A 99 3.68 -6.30 -10.70
C TRP A 99 3.08 -5.57 -11.88
N VAL A 100 3.88 -5.46 -12.95
CA VAL A 100 3.50 -4.70 -14.14
C VAL A 100 3.62 -5.62 -15.35
N ASP A 101 2.64 -5.52 -16.24
CA ASP A 101 2.64 -6.31 -17.45
C ASP A 101 3.82 -5.93 -18.34
N ARG A 102 4.50 -6.95 -18.87
CA ARG A 102 5.75 -6.79 -19.63
C ARG A 102 5.70 -5.77 -20.79
N PRO A 103 4.62 -5.65 -21.60
CA PRO A 103 4.58 -4.64 -22.66
C PRO A 103 4.43 -3.19 -22.16
N LEU A 104 4.14 -2.99 -20.86
CA LEU A 104 3.86 -1.68 -20.28
C LEU A 104 4.91 -1.32 -19.20
N PRO A 105 6.16 -1.02 -19.58
CA PRO A 105 7.19 -0.68 -18.60
C PRO A 105 6.82 0.57 -17.80
N LEU A 106 7.22 0.60 -16.52
CA LEU A 106 7.04 1.77 -15.67
C LEU A 106 7.83 2.97 -16.20
N LYS A 107 7.23 4.16 -16.10
CA LYS A 107 7.95 5.41 -16.36
C LYS A 107 9.15 5.52 -15.39
N PRO A 108 10.34 5.92 -15.86
CA PRO A 108 11.54 6.02 -15.01
C PRO A 108 11.33 6.88 -13.76
N SER A 109 10.63 8.01 -13.89
CA SER A 109 10.30 8.88 -12.76
C SER A 109 9.40 8.21 -11.72
N PHE A 110 8.44 7.40 -12.15
CA PHE A 110 7.60 6.65 -11.23
C PHE A 110 8.37 5.50 -10.57
N LYS A 111 9.24 4.80 -11.32
CA LYS A 111 10.13 3.79 -10.76
C LYS A 111 11.01 4.36 -9.65
N GLN A 112 11.56 5.56 -9.82
CA GLN A 112 12.32 6.23 -8.77
C GLN A 112 11.49 6.44 -7.50
N VAL A 113 10.23 6.84 -7.61
CA VAL A 113 9.32 6.99 -6.46
C VAL A 113 9.05 5.63 -5.80
N VAL A 114 8.77 4.60 -6.58
CA VAL A 114 8.55 3.21 -6.11
C VAL A 114 9.75 2.70 -5.28
N ASP A 115 10.96 2.90 -5.80
CA ASP A 115 12.19 2.43 -5.17
C ASP A 115 12.53 3.23 -3.90
N THR A 116 12.34 4.55 -3.92
CA THR A 116 12.78 5.44 -2.83
C THR A 116 11.75 5.58 -1.72
N ALA A 117 10.53 6.03 -2.05
CA ALA A 117 9.52 6.34 -1.05
C ALA A 117 8.81 5.08 -0.54
N TYR A 118 8.66 4.06 -1.39
CA TYR A 118 7.84 2.88 -1.10
C TYR A 118 8.64 1.61 -0.86
N LYS A 119 9.97 1.63 -1.13
CA LYS A 119 10.87 0.46 -1.09
C LYS A 119 10.24 -0.81 -1.69
N ALA A 120 9.48 -0.64 -2.77
CA ALA A 120 8.72 -1.74 -3.35
C ALA A 120 9.53 -2.39 -4.47
N ALA A 121 9.52 -3.71 -4.55
CA ALA A 121 10.19 -4.42 -5.64
C ALA A 121 9.34 -4.34 -6.93
N PRO A 122 9.85 -3.75 -8.03
CA PRO A 122 9.17 -3.81 -9.32
C PRO A 122 9.49 -5.13 -10.02
N LEU A 123 8.46 -5.92 -10.36
CA LEU A 123 8.62 -7.14 -11.12
C LEU A 123 7.84 -7.07 -12.44
N LEU A 124 8.56 -7.20 -13.56
CA LEU A 124 7.97 -7.32 -14.89
C LEU A 124 7.63 -8.78 -15.15
N LEU A 125 6.34 -9.09 -15.19
CA LEU A 125 5.84 -10.43 -15.52
C LEU A 125 5.00 -10.37 -16.78
N TYR A 126 4.90 -11.50 -17.50
CA TYR A 126 3.76 -11.68 -18.39
C TYR A 126 2.57 -11.99 -17.50
N LEU A 127 1.73 -10.99 -17.24
CA LEU A 127 0.61 -11.17 -16.33
C LEU A 127 -0.32 -12.27 -16.85
N SER A 128 -0.42 -12.48 -18.17
CA SER A 128 -1.21 -13.58 -18.77
C SER A 128 -0.87 -14.97 -18.18
N TRP A 129 0.39 -15.25 -17.87
CA TRP A 129 0.82 -16.51 -17.25
C TRP A 129 0.54 -16.56 -15.76
N VAL A 130 0.67 -15.43 -15.06
CA VAL A 130 0.34 -15.29 -13.63
C VAL A 130 -1.16 -15.47 -13.42
N TRP A 131 -1.97 -14.88 -14.30
CA TRP A 131 -3.41 -15.04 -14.29
C TRP A 131 -3.80 -16.50 -14.43
N SER A 132 -3.19 -17.29 -15.32
CA SER A 132 -3.48 -18.74 -15.41
C SER A 132 -3.17 -19.54 -14.13
N LEU A 133 -2.23 -19.08 -13.30
CA LEU A 133 -1.92 -19.69 -12.00
C LEU A 133 -2.80 -19.16 -10.85
N ALA A 134 -3.24 -17.90 -10.92
CA ALA A 134 -4.03 -17.23 -9.88
C ALA A 134 -5.56 -17.26 -10.12
N TYR A 135 -6.02 -17.60 -11.33
CA TYR A 135 -7.43 -17.55 -11.74
C TYR A 135 -8.37 -18.50 -11.00
N SER A 136 -7.86 -19.38 -10.13
CA SER A 136 -8.75 -20.17 -9.28
C SER A 136 -9.37 -19.36 -8.14
N GLU A 137 -8.90 -18.15 -7.81
CA GLU A 137 -9.30 -17.49 -6.54
C GLU A 137 -9.75 -16.01 -6.62
N MET A 138 -9.30 -15.13 -7.52
CA MET A 138 -9.70 -13.69 -7.42
C MET A 138 -9.72 -12.93 -8.77
N LYS A 139 -10.83 -12.22 -9.05
CA LYS A 139 -11.01 -11.27 -10.17
C LYS A 139 -10.81 -9.83 -9.70
N VAL A 140 -9.84 -9.08 -10.26
CA VAL A 140 -9.90 -7.60 -10.42
C VAL A 140 -9.03 -7.17 -11.62
N SER A 141 -9.55 -6.27 -12.45
CA SER A 141 -8.90 -5.80 -13.69
C SER A 141 -7.81 -4.73 -13.48
N ASN A 142 -6.77 -4.84 -14.31
CA ASN A 142 -5.74 -3.87 -14.73
C ASN A 142 -4.63 -3.35 -13.80
N PHE A 143 -4.60 -3.63 -12.50
CA PHE A 143 -3.35 -3.62 -11.72
C PHE A 143 -3.53 -4.55 -10.52
N ILE A 144 -2.65 -5.53 -10.32
CA ILE A 144 -2.64 -6.33 -9.09
C ILE A 144 -1.55 -5.79 -8.18
N ILE A 145 -1.96 -5.19 -7.06
CA ILE A 145 -1.05 -4.91 -5.94
C ILE A 145 -1.33 -5.99 -4.90
N ILE A 146 -0.42 -6.97 -4.80
CA ILE A 146 -0.49 -7.99 -3.76
C ILE A 146 0.30 -7.47 -2.56
N ILE A 147 -0.42 -7.13 -1.48
CA ILE A 147 0.22 -6.93 -0.18
C ILE A 147 0.40 -8.29 0.45
N ILE A 148 1.65 -8.75 0.56
CA ILE A 148 1.97 -9.89 1.42
C ILE A 148 2.24 -9.33 2.81
N ILE A 149 1.21 -9.30 3.66
CA ILE A 149 1.39 -9.11 5.10
C ILE A 149 1.70 -10.49 5.67
N PHE A 150 2.95 -10.76 6.06
CA PHE A 150 3.25 -11.93 6.88
C PHE A 150 3.44 -11.56 8.34
N CYS A 151 2.67 -12.28 9.16
CA CYS A 151 2.65 -12.38 10.61
C CYS A 151 4.02 -12.24 11.30
N CYS A 152 4.00 -11.57 12.45
CA CYS A 152 4.94 -11.84 13.53
C CYS A 152 4.94 -13.35 13.84
N LYS A 153 6.11 -13.95 13.91
CA LYS A 153 6.32 -15.27 14.51
C LYS A 153 7.06 -15.08 15.83
#